data_AF-G9PGE6-F1
#
_entry.id   AF-G9PGE6-F1
#
_cell.length_a   1.000
_cell.length_b   1.000
_cell.length_c   1.000
_cell.angle_alpha   90.00
_cell.angle_beta   90.00
_cell.angle_gamma   90.00
#
_symmetry.space_group_name_H-M   'P 1'
#
loop_
_entity.id
_entity.type
_entity.pdbx_description
1 polymer ?
#
loop_
_entity_poly.entity_id
_entity_poly.type
_entity_poly.pdbx_seq_one_letter_code
_entity_poly.pdbx_strand_id
1 'polypeptide(L)'
;MADLGRWADTELSVLYDIFYETGTRLMGAFVALRYAAQDAGDEEQDRFWLGESHRVRDARRSVDSNDRAAIVAMMEAFKHELRYINYARGVK
;
A
#
# COMPACT_ATOMS: atom_id res chain seq x y z
N MET A 1 -9.43 1.92 19.62
CA MET A 1 -8.10 1.27 19.52
C MET A 1 -8.15 0.36 18.32
N ALA A 2 -7.11 0.34 17.49
CA ALA A 2 -7.04 -0.65 16.39
C ALA A 2 -7.05 -2.05 17.01
N ASP A 3 -7.92 -2.94 16.52
CA ASP A 3 -7.88 -4.35 16.88
C ASP A 3 -6.59 -4.94 16.30
N LEU A 4 -5.66 -5.29 17.19
CA LEU A 4 -4.36 -5.84 16.80
C LEU A 4 -4.49 -7.28 16.28
N GLY A 5 -5.58 -8.00 16.62
CA GLY A 5 -5.84 -9.36 16.18
C GLY A 5 -4.61 -10.26 16.24
N ARG A 6 -4.32 -10.96 15.13
CA ARG A 6 -3.15 -11.85 14.99
C ARG A 6 -1.78 -11.16 15.10
N TRP A 7 -1.74 -9.83 15.11
CA TRP A 7 -0.52 -9.04 15.16
C TRP A 7 -0.12 -8.63 16.59
N ALA A 8 -0.93 -8.98 17.60
CA ALA A 8 -0.67 -8.59 18.99
C ALA A 8 0.73 -9.04 19.46
N ASP A 9 1.09 -10.29 19.18
CA ASP A 9 2.33 -10.91 19.67
C ASP A 9 3.45 -10.97 18.63
N THR A 10 3.24 -10.42 17.42
CA THR A 10 4.29 -10.37 16.38
C THR A 10 5.42 -9.43 16.81
N GLU A 11 6.69 -9.79 16.61
CA GLU A 11 7.80 -8.87 16.87
C GLU A 11 7.64 -7.57 16.07
N LEU A 12 7.98 -6.43 16.68
CA LEU A 12 7.70 -5.12 16.09
C LEU A 12 8.50 -4.87 14.80
N SER A 13 9.75 -5.34 14.75
CA SER A 13 10.60 -5.32 13.54
C SER A 13 9.98 -6.13 12.40
N VAL A 14 9.57 -7.38 12.70
CA VAL A 14 8.90 -8.25 11.72
C VAL A 14 7.60 -7.62 11.23
N LEU A 15 6.81 -7.04 12.13
CA LEU A 15 5.58 -6.34 11.78
C LEU A 15 5.85 -5.14 10.87
N TYR A 16 6.90 -4.36 11.17
CA TYR A 16 7.33 -3.23 10.35
C TYR A 16 7.78 -3.67 8.95
N ASP A 17 8.53 -4.78 8.84
CA ASP A 17 8.95 -5.34 7.55
C ASP A 17 7.75 -5.77 6.70
N ILE A 18 6.78 -6.46 7.28
CA ILE A 18 5.55 -6.87 6.59
C ILE A 18 4.75 -5.65 6.12
N PHE A 19 4.65 -4.62 6.96
CA PHE A 19 4.02 -3.36 6.61
C PHE A 19 4.74 -2.68 5.43
N TYR A 20 6.07 -2.58 5.49
CA TYR A 20 6.89 -1.94 4.48
C TYR A 20 6.76 -2.67 3.13
N GLU A 21 6.83 -4.00 3.15
CA GLU A 21 6.64 -4.87 1.97
C GLU A 21 5.23 -4.73 1.39
N THR A 22 4.20 -4.68 2.23
CA THR A 22 2.80 -4.46 1.80
C THR A 22 2.66 -3.15 1.03
N GLY A 23 3.24 -2.07 1.57
CA GLY A 23 3.26 -0.76 0.90
C GLY A 23 4.04 -0.78 -0.42
N THR A 24 5.15 -1.51 -0.49
CA THR A 24 5.94 -1.66 -1.73
C THR A 24 5.14 -2.37 -2.83
N ARG A 25 4.41 -3.43 -2.49
CA ARG A 25 3.54 -4.14 -3.45
C ARG A 25 2.43 -3.24 -4.00
N LEU A 26 1.80 -2.44 -3.14
CA LEU A 26 0.78 -1.49 -3.54
C LEU A 26 1.34 -0.41 -4.48
N MET A 27 2.51 0.16 -4.16
CA MET A 27 3.18 1.11 -5.06
C MET A 27 3.52 0.47 -6.42
N GLY A 28 3.99 -0.78 -6.43
CA GLY A 28 4.23 -1.52 -7.66
C GLY A 28 2.98 -1.70 -8.52
N ALA A 29 1.82 -1.91 -7.90
CA ALA A 29 0.54 -1.98 -8.61
C ALA A 29 0.18 -0.64 -9.29
N PHE A 30 0.38 0.50 -8.60
CA PHE A 30 0.19 1.82 -9.19
C PHE A 30 1.17 2.12 -10.32
N VAL A 31 2.44 1.72 -10.18
CA VAL A 31 3.43 1.85 -11.25
C VAL A 31 3.03 1.04 -12.49
N ALA A 32 2.50 -0.18 -12.31
CA ALA A 32 2.01 -0.97 -13.44
C ALA A 32 0.81 -0.31 -14.14
N LEU A 33 -0.12 0.27 -13.38
CA LEU A 33 -1.26 1.03 -13.93
C LEU A 33 -0.80 2.28 -14.67
N ARG A 34 0.21 2.97 -14.13
CA ARG A 34 0.86 4.10 -14.79
C ARG A 34 1.44 3.72 -16.15
N TYR A 35 2.17 2.60 -16.24
CA TYR A 35 2.70 2.13 -17.52
C TYR A 35 1.59 1.78 -18.52
N ALA A 36 0.51 1.14 -18.06
CA ALA A 36 -0.64 0.87 -18.94
C ALA A 36 -1.30 2.16 -19.46
N ALA A 37 -1.38 3.21 -18.65
CA ALA A 37 -1.87 4.52 -19.08
C ALA A 37 -0.95 5.18 -20.12
N GLN A 38 0.37 5.10 -19.92
CA GLN A 38 1.36 5.60 -20.87
C GLN A 38 1.25 4.89 -22.22
N ASP A 39 1.12 3.56 -22.22
CA ASP A 39 0.94 2.76 -23.44
C ASP A 39 -0.34 3.13 -24.19
N ALA A 40 -1.39 3.55 -23.48
CA ALA A 40 -2.65 4.03 -24.04
C ALA A 40 -2.64 5.52 -24.46
N GLY A 41 -1.57 6.26 -24.14
CA GLY A 41 -1.51 7.72 -24.36
C GLY A 41 -2.41 8.53 -23.43
N ASP A 42 -2.83 7.95 -22.30
CA ASP A 42 -3.70 8.60 -21.31
C ASP A 42 -2.87 9.33 -20.24
N GLU A 43 -2.56 10.59 -20.52
CA GLU A 43 -1.75 11.41 -19.60
C GLU A 43 -2.45 11.73 -18.27
N GLU A 44 -3.79 11.75 -18.25
CA GLU A 44 -4.54 12.02 -17.03
C GLU A 44 -4.36 10.85 -16.06
N GLN A 45 -4.54 9.64 -16.55
CA GLN A 45 -4.31 8.43 -15.75
C GLN A 45 -2.82 8.25 -15.38
N ASP A 46 -1.87 8.57 -16.26
CA ASP A 46 -0.44 8.54 -15.91
C ASP A 46 -0.14 9.41 -14.67
N ARG A 47 -0.63 10.67 -14.69
CA ARG A 47 -0.45 11.60 -13.56
C ARG A 47 -1.18 11.13 -12.30
N PHE A 48 -2.38 10.59 -12.45
CA PHE A 48 -3.16 10.05 -11.33
C PHE A 48 -2.42 8.91 -10.63
N TRP A 49 -1.97 7.89 -11.37
CA TRP A 49 -1.29 6.73 -10.80
C TRP A 49 0.08 7.09 -10.21
N LEU A 50 0.79 8.06 -10.80
CA LEU A 50 1.99 8.63 -10.18
C LEU A 50 1.68 9.27 -8.82
N GLY A 51 0.62 10.07 -8.74
CA GLY A 51 0.14 10.68 -7.50
C GLY A 51 -0.16 9.64 -6.41
N GLU A 52 -0.87 8.56 -6.76
CA GLU A 52 -1.18 7.48 -5.81
C GLU A 52 0.08 6.77 -5.29
N SER A 53 1.08 6.55 -6.16
CA SER A 53 2.37 5.98 -5.73
C SER A 53 3.09 6.87 -4.72
N HIS A 54 3.02 8.19 -4.89
CA HIS A 54 3.58 9.17 -3.94
C HIS A 54 2.78 9.21 -2.64
N ARG A 55 1.45 9.16 -2.71
CA ARG A 55 0.57 9.11 -1.52
C ARG A 55 0.93 7.92 -0.63
N VAL A 56 1.12 6.73 -1.19
CA VAL A 56 1.51 5.54 -0.41
C VAL A 56 2.91 5.70 0.20
N ARG A 57 3.86 6.23 -0.56
CA ARG A 57 5.22 6.51 -0.05
C ARG A 57 5.17 7.44 1.15
N ASP A 58 4.40 8.51 1.06
CA ASP A 58 4.35 9.55 2.09
C ASP A 58 3.57 9.04 3.32
N ALA A 59 2.48 8.31 3.12
CA ALA A 59 1.75 7.62 4.20
C ALA A 59 2.63 6.60 4.95
N ARG A 60 3.54 5.92 4.25
CA ARG A 60 4.50 5.01 4.91
C ARG A 60 5.48 5.75 5.81
N ARG A 61 5.99 6.89 5.33
CA ARG A 61 6.97 7.71 6.06
C ARG A 61 6.37 8.37 7.29
N SER A 62 5.06 8.56 7.35
CA SER A 62 4.38 9.14 8.51
C SER A 62 4.11 8.14 9.65
N VAL A 63 4.29 6.84 9.44
CA VAL A 63 4.08 5.82 10.49
C VAL A 63 5.33 5.70 11.35
N ASP A 64 5.16 5.92 12.67
CA ASP A 64 6.21 5.65 13.66
C ASP A 64 6.51 4.14 13.70
N SER A 65 7.78 3.76 13.54
CA SER A 65 8.21 2.37 13.58
C SER A 65 8.03 1.72 14.96
N ASN A 66 7.81 2.52 16.02
CA ASN A 66 7.55 2.03 17.36
C ASN A 66 6.05 1.90 17.70
N ASP A 67 5.16 2.45 16.86
CA ASP A 67 3.72 2.40 17.08
C ASP A 67 3.09 1.20 16.37
N ARG A 68 2.98 0.08 17.11
CA ARG A 68 2.32 -1.14 16.63
C ARG A 68 0.93 -0.88 16.07
N ALA A 69 0.12 -0.06 16.73
CA ALA A 69 -1.27 0.16 16.32
C ALA A 69 -1.32 0.93 15.00
N ALA A 70 -0.46 1.95 14.83
CA ALA A 70 -0.34 2.68 13.58
C ALA A 70 0.16 1.79 12.43
N ILE A 71 1.16 0.93 12.69
CA ILE A 71 1.66 -0.02 11.69
C ILE A 71 0.56 -0.99 11.24
N VAL A 72 -0.18 -1.60 12.18
CA VAL A 72 -1.28 -2.51 11.85
C VAL A 72 -2.37 -1.80 11.06
N ALA A 73 -2.81 -0.63 11.51
CA ALA A 73 -3.86 0.13 10.83
C ALA A 73 -3.48 0.47 9.38
N MET A 74 -2.25 0.97 9.16
CA MET A 74 -1.78 1.33 7.83
C MET A 74 -1.58 0.11 6.93
N MET A 75 -1.01 -0.97 7.48
CA MET A 75 -0.86 -2.24 6.77
C MET A 75 -2.20 -2.80 6.29
N GLU A 76 -3.23 -2.79 7.14
CA GLU A 76 -4.57 -3.28 6.75
C GLU A 76 -5.25 -2.36 5.73
N ALA A 77 -5.04 -1.04 5.82
CA ALA A 77 -5.49 -0.09 4.79
C ALA A 77 -4.86 -0.41 3.43
N PHE A 78 -3.53 -0.61 3.37
CA PHE A 78 -2.84 -0.96 2.13
C PHE A 78 -3.27 -2.33 1.59
N LYS A 79 -3.49 -3.33 2.45
CA LYS A 79 -4.03 -4.62 2.02
C LYS A 79 -5.42 -4.49 1.41
N HIS A 80 -6.28 -3.67 2.00
CA HIS A 80 -7.62 -3.42 1.47
C HIS A 80 -7.55 -2.79 0.07
N GLU A 81 -6.72 -1.77 -0.09
CA GLU A 81 -6.53 -1.09 -1.37
C GLU A 81 -5.92 -2.01 -2.43
N LEU A 82 -4.89 -2.77 -2.09
CA LEU A 82 -4.27 -3.74 -3.00
C LEU A 82 -5.28 -4.82 -3.44
N ARG A 83 -6.14 -5.30 -2.54
CA ARG A 83 -7.23 -6.23 -2.90
C ARG A 83 -8.21 -5.59 -3.88
N TYR A 84 -8.59 -4.34 -3.66
CA TYR A 84 -9.50 -3.63 -4.55
C TYR A 84 -8.91 -3.45 -5.95
N ILE A 85 -7.63 -3.05 -6.03
CA ILE A 85 -6.92 -2.90 -7.32
C ILE A 85 -6.83 -4.25 -8.03
N ASN A 86 -6.46 -5.32 -7.33
CA ASN A 86 -6.39 -6.65 -7.92
C ASN A 86 -7.75 -7.13 -8.42
N TYR A 87 -8.82 -6.92 -7.64
CA TYR A 87 -10.19 -7.20 -8.04
C TYR A 87 -10.59 -6.43 -9.31
N ALA A 88 -10.35 -5.12 -9.34
CA ALA A 88 -10.66 -4.26 -10.48
C ALA A 88 -9.88 -4.66 -11.75
N ARG A 89 -8.66 -5.21 -11.59
CA ARG A 89 -7.83 -5.73 -12.68
C ARG A 89 -8.17 -7.17 -13.09
N GLY A 90 -9.10 -7.84 -12.40
CA GLY A 90 -9.45 -9.24 -12.65
C GLY A 90 -8.37 -10.24 -12.22
N VAL A 91 -7.43 -9.84 -11.36
CA VAL A 91 -6.43 -10.73 -10.76
C VAL A 91 -7.10 -11.50 -9.61
N LYS A 92 -7.22 -12.83 -9.77
CA LYS A 92 -7.78 -13.74 -8.76
C LYS A 92 -6.73 -14.18 -7.75
#